data_AF-A0A4T0JAC9-F1
#
_entry.id   AF-A0A4T0JAC9-F1
#
_cell.length_a   1.000
_cell.length_b   1.000
_cell.length_c   1.000
_cell.angle_alpha   90.00
_cell.angle_beta   90.00
_cell.angle_gamma   90.00
#
_symmetry.space_group_name_H-M   'P 1'
#
loop_
_entity.id
_entity.type
_entity.pdbx_description
1 polymer ?
#
loop_
_entity_poly.entity_id
_entity_poly.type
_entity_poly.pdbx_seq_one_letter_code
_entity_poly.pdbx_strand_id
1 'polypeptide(L)' 'MSERLGLPAPPADGEKTTVQVNGESLSLDHLGPMVVNSDGTLSRIQNWEGMSQIEREKTLRLIVNRNRQRLDKLQSEGR' A
#
# COMPACT_ATOMS: atom_id res chain seq x y z
N MET A 1 19.83 -20.62 16.29
CA MET A 1 19.56 -19.23 16.74
C MET A 1 18.77 -18.56 15.64
N SER A 2 17.52 -18.15 15.90
CA SER A 2 16.73 -17.41 14.92
C SER A 2 17.23 -15.96 14.93
N GLU A 3 18.07 -15.59 13.97
CA GLU A 3 18.49 -14.20 13.78
C GLU A 3 17.26 -13.37 13.44
N ARG A 4 16.89 -12.47 14.36
CA ARG A 4 15.82 -11.51 14.10
C ARG A 4 16.37 -10.49 13.11
N LEU A 5 16.02 -10.68 11.84
CA LEU A 5 16.30 -9.71 10.79
C LEU A 5 15.59 -8.40 11.17
N GLY A 6 16.35 -7.41 11.63
CA GLY A 6 15.82 -6.09 11.90
C GLY A 6 15.24 -5.50 10.62
N LEU A 7 14.12 -4.79 10.74
CA LEU A 7 13.58 -4.05 9.60
C LEU A 7 14.61 -2.98 9.18
N PRO A 8 14.84 -2.78 7.87
CA PRO A 8 15.70 -1.70 7.40
C PRO A 8 15.15 -0.35 7.87
N ALA A 9 16.03 0.60 8.14
CA ALA A 9 15.64 1.95 8.49
C ALA A 9 14.75 2.54 7.38
N PRO A 10 13.70 3.31 7.72
CA PRO A 10 12.92 4.01 6.71
C PRO A 10 13.83 4.93 5.90
N PRO A 11 13.63 5.02 4.57
CA PRO A 11 14.41 5.91 3.72
C PRO A 11 14.27 7.37 4.17
N ALA A 12 15.33 8.16 4.02
CA ALA A 12 15.26 9.61 4.20
C ALA A 12 14.30 10.21 3.15
N ASP A 13 13.64 11.32 3.48
CA ASP A 13 12.65 11.96 2.59
C ASP A 13 13.18 12.11 1.14
N GLY A 14 12.62 11.32 0.21
CA GLY A 14 12.99 11.30 -1.21
C GLY A 14 13.81 10.08 -1.67
N GLU A 15 14.23 9.20 -0.78
CA GLU A 15 14.99 7.99 -1.12
C GLU A 15 14.07 6.83 -1.54
N LYS A 16 14.44 6.20 -2.66
CA LYS A 16 13.64 5.21 -3.35
C LYS A 16 13.64 3.87 -2.61
N THR A 17 12.48 3.41 -2.13
CA THR A 17 12.43 2.12 -1.42
C THR A 17 12.53 1.00 -2.44
N THR A 18 13.68 0.32 -2.51
CA THR A 18 13.88 -0.84 -3.38
C THR A 18 13.86 -2.12 -2.56
N VAL A 19 13.02 -3.08 -2.95
CA VAL A 19 12.96 -4.40 -2.33
C VAL A 19 13.50 -5.43 -3.32
N GLN A 20 14.46 -6.24 -2.87
CA GLN A 20 14.93 -7.37 -3.66
C GLN A 20 14.03 -8.59 -3.45
N VAL A 21 13.45 -9.10 -4.54
CA VAL A 21 12.67 -10.34 -4.54
C VAL A 21 13.33 -11.29 -5.53
N ASN A 22 13.82 -12.44 -5.04
CA ASN A 22 14.53 -13.44 -5.86
C ASN A 22 15.73 -12.90 -6.67
N GLY A 23 16.40 -11.85 -6.18
CA GLY A 23 17.54 -11.21 -6.84
C GLY A 23 17.17 -10.08 -7.83
N GLU A 24 15.87 -9.81 -8.01
CA GLU A 24 15.38 -8.68 -8.81
C GLU A 24 15.03 -7.49 -7.89
N SER A 25 15.55 -6.30 -8.20
CA SER A 25 15.29 -5.08 -7.43
C SER A 25 14.03 -4.39 -7.92
N LEU A 26 12.96 -4.37 -7.11
CA LEU A 26 11.71 -3.69 -7.39
C LEU A 26 11.66 -2.35 -6.64
N SER A 27 11.62 -1.23 -7.37
CA SER A 27 11.41 0.11 -6.78
C SER A 27 9.94 0.29 -6.39
N LEU A 28 9.68 0.69 -5.15
CA LEU A 28 8.34 0.85 -4.58
C LEU A 28 7.78 2.27 -4.69
N ASP A 29 8.47 3.18 -5.41
CA ASP A 29 8.20 4.63 -5.38
C ASP A 29 7.04 5.07 -6.26
N HIS A 30 6.64 4.22 -7.20
CA HIS A 30 5.52 4.46 -8.11
C HIS A 30 4.23 3.77 -7.64
N LEU A 31 4.26 3.17 -6.45
CA LEU A 31 3.13 2.42 -5.93
C LEU A 31 2.01 3.35 -5.48
N GLY A 32 0.81 3.10 -6.00
CA GLY A 32 -0.39 3.83 -5.64
C GLY A 32 -0.85 3.63 -4.20
N PRO A 33 -1.97 4.26 -3.84
CA PRO A 33 -2.52 4.17 -2.48
C PRO A 33 -2.87 2.71 -2.16
N MET A 34 -2.75 2.36 -0.87
CA MET A 34 -3.23 1.07 -0.39
C MET A 34 -4.76 1.02 -0.34
N VAL A 35 -5.28 -0.17 -0.59
CA VAL A 35 -6.69 -0.51 -0.57
C VAL A 35 -6.91 -1.60 0.47
N VAL A 36 -7.89 -1.37 1.35
CA VAL A 36 -8.36 -2.40 2.29
C VAL A 36 -9.40 -3.23 1.57
N ASN A 37 -9.24 -4.54 1.56
CA ASN A 37 -10.21 -5.49 0.99
C ASN A 37 -11.26 -5.89 2.03
N SER A 38 -12.37 -6.46 1.57
CA SER A 38 -13.46 -6.90 2.46
C SER A 38 -13.07 -8.04 3.39
N ASP A 39 -12.03 -8.80 3.03
CA ASP A 39 -11.46 -9.90 3.83
C ASP A 39 -10.40 -9.41 4.84
N GLY A 40 -10.16 -8.10 4.92
CA GLY A 40 -9.15 -7.51 5.80
C GLY A 40 -7.73 -7.49 5.25
N THR A 41 -7.51 -8.05 4.06
CA THR A 41 -6.19 -7.97 3.40
C THR A 41 -5.94 -6.57 2.83
N LEU A 42 -4.66 -6.26 2.59
CA LEU A 42 -4.21 -5.02 1.98
C LEU A 42 -3.74 -5.28 0.55
N SER A 43 -4.17 -4.45 -0.38
CA SER A 43 -3.74 -4.48 -1.78
C SER A 43 -3.33 -3.09 -2.27
N ARG A 44 -2.70 -3.01 -3.43
CA ARG A 44 -2.38 -1.74 -4.12
C ARG A 44 -3.06 -1.69 -5.48
N ILE A 45 -3.26 -0.49 -6.00
CA ILE A 45 -3.79 -0.29 -7.35
C ILE A 45 -2.68 -0.58 -8.37
N GLN A 46 -2.81 -1.67 -9.12
CA GLN A 46 -1.80 -2.10 -10.10
C GLN A 46 -1.57 -1.06 -11.21
N ASN A 47 -2.64 -0.49 -11.77
CA ASN A 47 -2.56 0.50 -12.84
C ASN A 47 -2.50 1.96 -12.33
N TRP A 48 -1.85 2.21 -11.19
CA TRP A 48 -1.79 3.57 -10.62
C TRP A 48 -0.94 4.52 -11.46
N GLU A 49 0.22 4.05 -11.92
CA GLU A 49 1.15 4.84 -12.72
C GLU A 49 0.54 5.21 -14.09
N GLY A 50 -0.26 4.31 -14.67
CA GLY A 50 -0.95 4.56 -15.94
C GLY A 50 -2.15 5.52 -15.84
N MET A 51 -2.63 5.86 -14.63
CA MET A 51 -3.75 6.79 -14.47
C MET A 51 -3.33 8.25 -14.71
N SER A 52 -4.18 9.01 -15.38
CA SER A 52 -4.05 10.47 -15.47
C SER A 52 -4.23 11.12 -14.09
N GLN A 53 -3.76 12.36 -13.94
CA GLN A 53 -3.89 13.10 -12.68
C GLN A 53 -5.36 13.21 -12.21
N ILE A 54 -6.28 13.47 -13.13
CA ILE A 54 -7.72 13.60 -12.82
C ILE A 54 -8.29 12.27 -12.32
N GLU A 55 -7.87 11.14 -12.91
CA GLU A 55 -8.29 9.80 -12.47
C GLU A 55 -7.71 9.45 -11.11
N ARG A 56 -6.43 9.77 -10.86
CA ARG A 56 -5.78 9.57 -9.56
C ARG A 56 -6.49 10.34 -8.45
N GLU A 57 -6.84 11.61 -8.69
CA GLU A 57 -7.56 12.44 -7.71
C GLU A 57 -8.93 11.87 -7.36
N LYS A 58 -9.72 11.48 -8.36
CA LYS A 58 -11.03 10.84 -8.14
C LYS A 58 -10.89 9.52 -7.39
N THR A 59 -9.92 8.72 -7.78
CA THR A 59 -9.63 7.42 -7.19
C THR A 59 -9.24 7.56 -5.72
N LEU A 60 -8.37 8.52 -5.39
CA LEU A 60 -7.96 8.82 -4.02
C LEU A 60 -9.17 9.18 -3.14
N ARG A 61 -10.04 10.09 -3.61
CA ARG A 61 -11.25 10.50 -2.88
C ARG A 61 -12.16 9.32 -2.54
N LEU A 62 -12.36 8.42 -3.50
CA LEU A 62 -13.22 7.24 -3.33
C LEU A 62 -12.60 6.21 -2.39
N ILE A 63 -11.30 5.95 -2.52
CA ILE A 63 -10.60 4.92 -1.73
C ILE A 63 -10.53 5.30 -0.27
N VAL A 64 -10.30 6.58 0.06
CA VAL A 64 -10.29 7.05 1.46
C VAL A 64 -11.60 6.71 2.16
N ASN A 65 -12.74 7.05 1.54
CA ASN A 65 -14.06 6.76 2.12
C ASN A 65 -14.33 5.25 2.21
N ARG A 66 -14.01 4.49 1.15
CA ARG A 66 -14.24 3.04 1.11
C ARG A 66 -13.38 2.28 2.11
N ASN A 67 -12.11 2.63 2.23
CA ASN A 67 -11.20 2.00 3.19
C ASN A 67 -11.67 2.27 4.62
N ARG A 68 -12.11 3.50 4.93
CA ARG A 68 -12.68 3.81 6.24
C ARG A 68 -13.88 2.92 6.56
N GLN A 69 -14.86 2.83 5.67
CA GLN A 69 -16.04 1.98 5.86
C GLN A 69 -15.69 0.51 6.05
N ARG A 70 -14.71 0.00 5.28
CA ARG A 70 -14.24 -1.38 5.41
C ARG A 70 -13.53 -1.62 6.74
N LEU A 71 -12.70 -0.68 7.18
CA LEU A 71 -12.02 -0.76 8.48
C LEU A 71 -13.02 -0.70 9.64
N ASP A 72 -13.98 0.22 9.60
CA ASP A 72 -15.03 0.34 10.63
C ASP A 72 -15.82 -0.97 10.74
N LYS A 73 -16.15 -1.59 9.60
CA LYS A 73 -16.82 -2.90 9.54
C LYS A 73 -15.95 -4.01 10.16
N LEU A 74 -14.70 -4.15 9.72
CA LEU A 74 -13.79 -5.18 10.22
C LEU A 74 -13.53 -5.04 11.73
N GLN A 75 -13.45 -3.80 12.23
CA GLN A 75 -13.32 -3.53 13.67
C GLN A 75 -14.56 -3.93 14.46
N SER A 76 -15.75 -3.79 13.86
CA SER A 76 -17.01 -4.23 14.49
C SER A 76 -17.19 -5.75 14.49
N GLU A 77 -16.68 -6.45 13.46
CA GLU A 77 -16.78 -7.91 13.31
C GLU A 77 -15.70 -8.67 14.11
N GLY A 78 -14.55 -8.04 14.35
CA GLY A 78 -13.44 -8.63 15.13
C GLY A 78 -13.55 -8.45 16.65
N ARG A 79 -14.73 -8.09 17.18
CA ARG A 79 -14.98 -7.84 18.60
C ARG A 79 -15.91 -8.89 19.21
#